data_AF-A0A8J3NAU4-F1
#
_entry.id   AF-A0A8J3NAU4-F1
#
_cell.length_a   1.000
_cell.length_b   1.000
_cell.length_c   1.000
_cell.angle_alpha   90.00
_cell.angle_beta   90.00
_cell.angle_gamma   90.00
#
_symmetry.space_group_name_H-M   'P 1'
#
loop_
_entity.id
_entity.type
_entity.pdbx_description
1 polymer ?
#
loop_
_entity_poly.entity_id
_entity_poly.type
_entity_poly.pdbx_seq_one_letter_code
_entity_poly.pdbx_strand_id
1 'polypeptide(L)'
;MRHDKRSSREDRKGQPTLIVGGAFCLGLLVMSLRYGPQLGLILSQFPALWSIEQNRPVILGLFARMFLTAFVFAAFALAGVLVWYAMKSSRHEVKTPIAHLPQQYQRSQQHVPPFTDTSLPQQPHEVILPSLAPALMQAATQEQTMQSLPILPLPPSAQTPIMSHTHVHTKESNGDAVQEAHHLDQQAEHALPDKHDSGAQGEPTIEIHLLRQVKMDLCIQEKRYPIIIDDLNVRARHLIAYIAWHKGEHVQLGEMRTDVFGSEEADTEQVQSAFSTAKRDIRRRIDEAVERARKELGESVLPKDLDLDLFTLLKGRKYTLASYCQIVDLSFIESQHQIIEGAESAIEQTKTVPQHVKDACDALIKAYKGDFIEDLLDEDADALDPWPQSWAREPFTRLRDYYLTALLYAGEYERKATNYANAAELFARGAMAACNNRIKDGRFDTTVYFSKAGSKRFGPHVVLSEQLIRRALACYGMIGSTTAASRAYALYEKQMLLVWGHWTPQPETTKVKDAVRDQTGAYEFPDTIATPYGMEDEQLLRTESA
;
A
#
# COMPACT_ATOMS: atom_id res chain seq x y z
N MET A 1 -6.15 78.86 -21.07
CA MET A 1 -6.77 77.81 -20.23
C MET A 1 -5.81 76.63 -20.14
N ARG A 2 -5.10 76.49 -19.02
CA ARG A 2 -4.22 75.36 -18.71
C ARG A 2 -5.03 74.39 -17.84
N HIS A 3 -5.31 73.20 -18.35
CA HIS A 3 -5.86 72.12 -17.53
C HIS A 3 -4.71 71.37 -16.85
N ASP A 4 -4.67 71.53 -15.54
CA ASP A 4 -3.72 70.89 -14.63
C ASP A 4 -3.93 69.36 -14.61
N LYS A 5 -3.02 68.62 -15.25
CA LYS A 5 -2.91 67.14 -15.14
C LYS A 5 -1.80 66.80 -14.15
N ARG A 6 -2.00 67.09 -12.85
CA ARG A 6 -1.04 66.71 -11.79
C ARG A 6 -1.55 65.71 -10.74
N SER A 7 -2.79 65.25 -10.83
CA SER A 7 -3.41 64.48 -9.72
C SER A 7 -3.39 62.93 -9.82
N SER A 8 -2.73 62.29 -10.80
CA SER A 8 -2.91 60.83 -11.02
C SER A 8 -1.71 59.94 -10.60
N ARG A 9 -0.61 60.50 -10.08
CA ARG A 9 0.61 59.70 -9.82
C ARG A 9 0.71 59.03 -8.45
N GLU A 10 -0.19 59.32 -7.51
CA GLU A 10 -0.11 58.72 -6.16
C GLU A 10 -0.83 57.36 -6.01
N ASP A 11 -1.75 56.99 -6.91
CA ASP A 11 -2.55 55.76 -6.76
C ASP A 11 -1.84 54.44 -7.14
N ARG A 12 -0.59 54.46 -7.61
CA ARG A 12 0.11 53.21 -8.03
C ARG A 12 0.80 52.45 -6.92
N LYS A 13 0.83 52.96 -5.68
CA LYS A 13 1.48 52.28 -4.54
C LYS A 13 0.69 51.06 -4.04
N GLY A 14 -0.61 50.92 -4.38
CA GLY A 14 -1.46 49.80 -3.96
C GLY A 14 -1.49 48.58 -4.91
N GLN A 15 -0.86 48.65 -6.08
CA GLN A 15 -0.91 47.55 -7.05
C GLN A 15 -0.22 46.24 -6.59
N PRO A 16 0.96 46.25 -5.93
CA PRO A 16 1.63 45.00 -5.56
C PRO A 16 0.92 44.28 -4.41
N THR A 17 0.37 45.00 -3.43
CA THR A 17 -0.39 44.41 -2.33
C THR A 17 -1.67 43.72 -2.82
N LEU A 18 -2.34 44.30 -3.82
CA LEU A 18 -3.55 43.72 -4.41
C LEU A 18 -3.24 42.44 -5.20
N ILE A 19 -2.10 42.37 -5.88
CA ILE A 19 -1.64 41.16 -6.60
C ILE A 19 -1.33 40.02 -5.62
N VAL A 20 -0.57 40.30 -4.55
CA VAL A 20 -0.23 39.29 -3.55
C VAL A 20 -1.45 38.82 -2.76
N GLY A 21 -2.33 39.75 -2.36
CA GLY A 21 -3.60 39.42 -1.70
C GLY A 21 -4.54 38.60 -2.60
N GLY A 22 -4.61 38.95 -3.89
CA GLY A 22 -5.38 38.17 -4.87
C GLY A 22 -4.86 36.74 -5.04
N ALA A 23 -3.53 36.56 -5.09
CA ALA A 23 -2.91 35.23 -5.17
C ALA A 23 -3.17 34.38 -3.91
N PHE A 24 -3.15 35.00 -2.72
CA PHE A 24 -3.50 34.33 -1.47
C PHE A 24 -4.97 33.84 -1.48
N CYS A 25 -5.91 34.71 -1.87
CA CYS A 25 -7.32 34.34 -2.00
C CYS A 25 -7.54 33.23 -3.05
N LEU A 26 -6.79 33.26 -4.16
CA LEU A 26 -6.84 32.22 -5.18
C LEU A 26 -6.35 30.87 -4.62
N GLY A 27 -5.25 30.87 -3.85
CA GLY A 27 -4.76 29.67 -3.18
C GLY A 27 -5.78 29.07 -2.20
N LEU A 28 -6.45 29.92 -1.41
CA LEU A 28 -7.55 29.48 -0.53
C LEU A 28 -8.72 28.90 -1.34
N LEU A 29 -9.09 29.52 -2.46
CA LEU A 29 -10.20 29.06 -3.30
C LEU A 29 -9.87 27.71 -3.96
N VAL A 30 -8.67 27.54 -4.50
CA VAL A 30 -8.22 26.27 -5.10
C VAL A 30 -8.24 25.14 -4.06
N MET A 31 -7.75 25.40 -2.84
CA MET A 31 -7.79 24.41 -1.76
C MET A 31 -9.21 24.13 -1.28
N SER A 32 -10.07 25.16 -1.19
CA SER A 32 -11.48 24.99 -0.82
C SER A 32 -12.24 24.13 -1.83
N LEU A 33 -11.91 24.25 -3.12
CA LEU A 33 -12.46 23.38 -4.16
C LEU A 33 -11.91 21.95 -4.06
N ARG A 34 -10.60 21.79 -3.84
CA ARG A 34 -9.96 20.47 -3.69
C ARG A 34 -10.47 19.69 -2.49
N TYR A 35 -10.70 20.37 -1.36
CA TYR A 35 -11.17 19.78 -0.11
C TYR A 35 -12.67 20.00 0.15
N GLY A 36 -13.42 20.49 -0.83
CA GLY A 36 -14.81 20.94 -0.67
C GLY A 36 -15.74 19.96 0.06
N PRO A 37 -15.77 18.66 -0.30
CA PRO A 37 -16.62 17.68 0.38
C PRO A 37 -16.28 17.51 1.86
N GLN A 38 -14.98 17.53 2.20
CA GLN A 38 -14.51 17.38 3.58
C GLN A 38 -14.77 18.67 4.38
N LEU A 39 -14.51 19.83 3.78
CA LEU A 39 -14.72 21.14 4.39
C LEU A 39 -16.21 21.38 4.67
N GLY A 40 -17.09 20.99 3.76
CA GLY A 40 -18.55 21.11 3.95
C GLY A 40 -19.05 20.25 5.11
N LEU A 41 -18.53 19.03 5.25
CA LEU A 41 -18.88 18.14 6.36
C LEU A 41 -18.33 18.68 7.70
N ILE A 42 -17.09 19.18 7.71
CA ILE A 42 -16.48 19.78 8.90
C ILE A 42 -17.20 21.07 9.31
N LEU A 43 -17.55 21.95 8.37
CA LEU A 43 -18.22 23.22 8.67
C LEU A 43 -19.66 23.02 9.14
N SER A 44 -20.41 22.10 8.53
CA SER A 44 -21.79 21.80 8.93
C SER A 44 -21.88 21.14 10.31
N GLN A 45 -20.82 20.44 10.75
CA GLN A 45 -20.78 19.74 12.04
C GLN A 45 -19.71 20.29 12.99
N PHE A 46 -19.20 21.50 12.76
CA PHE A 46 -18.03 22.02 13.47
C PHE A 46 -18.18 21.99 15.00
N PRO A 47 -19.31 22.44 15.60
CA PRO A 47 -19.46 22.40 17.05
C PRO A 47 -19.41 20.98 17.62
N ALA A 48 -20.00 20.01 16.92
CA ALA A 48 -20.02 18.61 17.33
C ALA A 48 -18.63 17.97 17.18
N LEU A 49 -17.97 18.16 16.04
CA LEU A 49 -16.65 17.61 15.77
C LEU A 49 -15.56 18.23 16.66
N TRP A 50 -15.65 19.52 16.98
CA TRP A 50 -14.67 20.21 17.83
C TRP A 50 -14.73 19.80 19.30
N SER A 51 -15.90 19.37 19.77
CA SER A 51 -16.09 18.87 21.13
C SER A 51 -15.30 17.59 21.42
N ILE A 52 -15.00 16.80 20.37
CA ILE A 52 -14.24 15.55 20.47
C ILE A 52 -12.74 15.85 20.37
N GLU A 53 -11.99 15.58 21.44
CA GLU A 53 -10.57 15.94 21.55
C GLU A 53 -9.69 15.30 20.47
N GLN A 54 -10.01 14.06 20.07
CA GLN A 54 -9.29 13.33 19.00
C GLN A 54 -9.44 13.95 17.61
N ASN A 55 -10.50 14.72 17.35
CA ASN A 55 -10.75 15.33 16.03
C ASN A 55 -10.05 16.68 15.87
N ARG A 56 -9.67 17.35 16.98
CA ARG A 56 -9.00 18.66 16.96
C ARG A 56 -7.71 18.70 16.12
N PRO A 57 -6.75 17.76 16.26
CA PRO A 57 -5.53 17.79 15.46
C PRO A 57 -5.81 17.59 13.96
N VAL A 58 -6.84 16.82 13.60
CA VAL A 58 -7.23 16.60 12.20
C VAL A 58 -7.81 17.88 11.58
N ILE A 59 -8.71 18.55 12.31
CA ILE A 59 -9.32 19.81 11.89
C ILE A 59 -8.25 20.90 11.76
N LEU A 60 -7.37 21.05 12.77
CA LEU A 60 -6.25 22.00 12.75
C LEU A 60 -5.28 21.70 11.61
N GLY A 61 -4.96 20.42 11.37
CA GLY A 61 -4.09 20.01 10.27
C GLY A 61 -4.66 20.34 8.90
N LEU A 62 -5.98 20.21 8.71
CA LEU A 62 -6.65 20.60 7.46
C LEU A 62 -6.56 22.12 7.24
N PHE A 63 -6.90 22.93 8.24
CA PHE A 63 -6.78 24.39 8.13
C PHE A 63 -5.33 24.82 7.90
N ALA A 64 -4.36 24.23 8.61
CA ALA A 64 -2.94 24.51 8.42
C ALA A 64 -2.50 24.25 6.98
N ARG A 65 -2.91 23.12 6.37
CA ARG A 65 -2.62 22.81 4.96
C ARG A 65 -3.24 23.83 4.01
N MET A 66 -4.50 24.24 4.23
CA MET A 66 -5.15 25.26 3.40
C MET A 66 -4.42 26.61 3.46
N PHE A 67 -4.06 27.07 4.67
CA PHE A 67 -3.33 28.33 4.83
C PHE A 67 -1.92 28.22 4.25
N LEU A 68 -1.21 27.11 4.46
CA LEU A 68 0.13 26.90 3.93
C LEU A 68 0.15 27.04 2.39
N THR A 69 -0.80 26.42 1.69
CA THR A 69 -0.90 26.56 0.23
C THR A 69 -1.22 27.99 -0.18
N ALA A 70 -2.11 28.70 0.53
CA ALA A 70 -2.38 30.11 0.27
C ALA A 70 -1.12 30.99 0.43
N PHE A 71 -0.29 30.71 1.44
CA PHE A 71 1.00 31.36 1.63
C PHE A 71 1.99 31.07 0.50
N VAL A 72 2.06 29.83 0.02
CA VAL A 72 2.91 29.45 -1.12
C VAL A 72 2.54 30.24 -2.38
N PHE A 73 1.24 30.36 -2.69
CA PHE A 73 0.77 31.17 -3.82
C PHE A 73 1.11 32.66 -3.65
N ALA A 74 0.94 33.21 -2.45
CA ALA A 74 1.31 34.58 -2.15
C ALA A 74 2.83 34.82 -2.32
N ALA A 75 3.66 33.85 -1.90
CA ALA A 75 5.12 33.90 -2.05
C ALA A 75 5.56 33.89 -3.52
N PHE A 76 4.94 33.05 -4.36
CA PHE A 76 5.21 33.04 -5.80
C PHE A 76 4.81 34.37 -6.47
N ALA A 77 3.66 34.93 -6.11
CA ALA A 77 3.23 36.23 -6.61
C ALA A 77 4.19 37.36 -6.18
N LEU A 78 4.63 37.34 -4.92
CA LEU A 78 5.62 38.29 -4.42
C LEU A 78 6.95 38.19 -5.17
N ALA A 79 7.46 36.96 -5.39
CA ALA A 79 8.66 36.73 -6.17
C ALA A 79 8.52 37.28 -7.60
N GLY A 80 7.39 37.05 -8.25
CA GLY A 80 7.09 37.60 -9.58
C GLY A 80 7.07 39.13 -9.61
N VAL A 81 6.48 39.77 -8.59
CA VAL A 81 6.49 41.23 -8.44
C VAL A 81 7.92 41.76 -8.27
N LEU A 82 8.74 41.11 -7.43
CA LEU A 82 10.14 41.49 -7.23
C LEU A 82 10.97 41.39 -8.52
N VAL A 83 10.81 40.30 -9.28
CA VAL A 83 11.45 40.12 -10.59
C VAL A 83 11.03 41.23 -11.56
N TRP A 84 9.74 41.55 -11.62
CA TRP A 84 9.24 42.66 -12.44
C TRP A 84 9.90 43.99 -12.05
N TYR A 85 9.97 44.30 -10.76
CA TYR A 85 10.61 45.53 -10.27
C TYR A 85 12.09 45.58 -10.62
N ALA A 86 12.82 44.48 -10.48
CA ALA A 86 14.23 44.38 -10.88
C ALA A 86 14.42 44.65 -12.38
N MET A 87 13.58 44.05 -13.23
CA MET A 87 13.60 44.29 -14.68
C MET A 87 13.21 45.72 -15.07
N LYS A 88 12.34 46.37 -14.29
CA LYS A 88 11.96 47.76 -14.53
C LYS A 88 13.04 48.73 -14.08
N SER A 89 13.74 48.44 -12.99
CA SER A 89 14.86 49.25 -12.48
C SER A 89 16.02 49.27 -13.48
N SER A 90 16.38 48.10 -14.04
CA SER A 90 17.47 48.01 -15.04
C SER A 90 17.19 48.78 -16.33
N ARG A 91 15.92 48.99 -16.68
CA ARG A 91 15.53 49.80 -17.85
C ARG A 91 15.68 51.31 -17.62
N HIS A 92 15.82 51.78 -16.38
CA HIS A 92 15.94 53.22 -16.10
C HIS A 92 17.39 53.72 -15.96
N GLU A 93 18.39 52.84 -15.88
CA GLU A 93 19.81 53.25 -15.79
C GLU A 93 20.48 53.56 -17.15
N VAL A 94 19.84 53.25 -18.29
CA VAL A 94 20.41 53.51 -19.63
C VAL A 94 19.93 54.86 -20.18
N LYS A 95 20.31 55.95 -19.52
CA LYS A 95 20.31 57.32 -20.10
C LYS A 95 21.45 58.16 -19.53
N THR A 96 22.67 57.66 -19.60
CA THR A 96 23.86 58.51 -19.59
C THR A 96 24.23 58.82 -21.05
N PRO A 97 24.20 60.09 -21.49
CA PRO A 97 24.65 60.45 -22.83
C PRO A 97 26.17 60.23 -22.91
N ILE A 98 26.56 59.32 -23.80
CA ILE A 98 27.95 58.96 -24.10
C ILE A 98 28.63 60.18 -24.75
N ALA A 99 29.60 60.76 -24.04
CA ALA A 99 30.58 61.67 -24.62
C ALA A 99 31.69 60.87 -25.33
N HIS A 100 32.02 61.31 -26.54
CA HIS A 100 33.04 60.83 -27.47
C HIS A 100 34.42 60.52 -26.86
N LEU A 101 35.13 59.49 -27.39
CA LEU A 101 36.52 59.50 -27.95
C LEU A 101 37.14 58.07 -28.10
N PRO A 102 38.25 57.85 -28.85
CA PRO A 102 38.24 56.98 -30.03
C PRO A 102 39.19 55.76 -30.02
N GLN A 103 38.88 54.81 -30.91
CA GLN A 103 39.75 54.07 -31.85
C GLN A 103 41.28 53.98 -31.58
N GLN A 104 41.81 52.76 -31.36
CA GLN A 104 43.07 52.28 -31.97
C GLN A 104 43.37 50.77 -31.69
N TYR A 105 43.69 50.01 -32.77
CA TYR A 105 44.66 48.88 -32.90
C TYR A 105 44.48 47.62 -32.00
N GLN A 106 44.72 46.34 -32.35
CA GLN A 106 45.73 45.63 -33.20
C GLN A 106 45.33 44.11 -33.19
N ARG A 107 45.11 43.41 -34.33
CA ARG A 107 46.00 42.50 -35.11
C ARG A 107 46.50 41.18 -34.46
N SER A 108 46.32 40.08 -35.24
CA SER A 108 47.11 38.81 -35.35
C SER A 108 46.57 37.57 -34.58
N GLN A 109 46.64 36.28 -35.01
CA GLN A 109 46.89 35.52 -36.25
C GLN A 109 46.78 33.98 -35.96
N GLN A 110 46.89 33.12 -37.00
CA GLN A 110 47.17 31.64 -37.05
C GLN A 110 45.96 30.67 -37.02
N HIS A 111 45.58 29.85 -38.01
CA HIS A 111 46.18 29.08 -39.14
C HIS A 111 46.60 27.62 -38.79
N VAL A 112 45.92 26.62 -39.40
CA VAL A 112 46.25 25.17 -39.38
C VAL A 112 46.00 24.56 -40.79
N PRO A 113 46.82 23.59 -41.30
CA PRO A 113 46.78 23.06 -42.67
C PRO A 113 46.19 21.62 -42.82
N PRO A 114 46.13 21.03 -44.05
CA PRO A 114 45.32 19.85 -44.42
C PRO A 114 46.08 18.59 -44.96
N PHE A 115 45.31 17.58 -45.45
CA PHE A 115 45.63 16.30 -46.18
C PHE A 115 45.74 15.03 -45.29
N THR A 116 45.29 13.81 -45.65
CA THR A 116 45.20 13.11 -46.97
C THR A 116 44.26 11.87 -46.89
N ASP A 117 43.67 11.47 -48.03
CA ASP A 117 42.89 10.24 -48.28
C ASP A 117 43.75 8.96 -48.30
N THR A 118 43.21 7.81 -47.86
CA THR A 118 43.59 6.46 -48.36
C THR A 118 42.45 5.45 -48.13
N SER A 119 42.30 4.55 -49.09
CA SER A 119 41.23 3.58 -49.40
C SER A 119 41.15 2.29 -48.54
N LEU A 120 39.89 1.81 -48.34
CA LEU A 120 39.29 0.45 -48.39
C LEU A 120 40.19 -0.83 -48.39
N PRO A 121 39.74 -1.95 -47.76
CA PRO A 121 38.77 -2.86 -48.42
C PRO A 121 37.64 -3.47 -47.56
N GLN A 122 36.65 -4.01 -48.27
CA GLN A 122 35.39 -4.67 -47.87
C GLN A 122 35.55 -6.01 -47.14
N GLN A 123 34.57 -6.38 -46.29
CA GLN A 123 33.73 -7.60 -46.30
C GLN A 123 32.93 -7.77 -44.96
N PRO A 124 31.92 -8.66 -44.82
CA PRO A 124 30.53 -8.42 -45.23
C PRO A 124 29.46 -8.68 -44.13
N HIS A 125 28.24 -8.18 -44.38
CA HIS A 125 26.92 -8.59 -43.89
C HIS A 125 26.72 -9.22 -42.49
N GLU A 126 25.98 -8.50 -41.66
CA GLU A 126 24.89 -9.11 -40.89
C GLU A 126 23.67 -8.16 -40.80
N VAL A 127 22.50 -8.79 -40.72
CA VAL A 127 21.18 -8.30 -41.14
C VAL A 127 20.54 -7.39 -40.08
N ILE A 128 20.15 -6.18 -40.47
CA ILE A 128 19.34 -5.26 -39.66
C ILE A 128 17.86 -5.43 -40.05
N LEU A 129 17.04 -5.84 -39.07
CA LEU A 129 15.58 -5.72 -39.13
C LEU A 129 15.15 -4.32 -38.64
N PRO A 130 14.15 -3.68 -39.27
CA PRO A 130 13.69 -2.37 -38.85
C PRO A 130 12.70 -2.47 -37.68
N SER A 131 13.07 -1.95 -36.51
CA SER A 131 12.14 -1.61 -35.44
C SER A 131 11.57 -0.21 -35.68
N LEU A 132 10.37 -0.16 -36.24
CA LEU A 132 9.54 1.04 -36.30
C LEU A 132 8.72 1.15 -35.00
N ALA A 133 9.16 1.99 -34.09
CA ALA A 133 8.34 2.50 -33.00
C ALA A 133 7.95 3.96 -33.33
N PRO A 134 6.65 4.32 -33.33
CA PRO A 134 6.25 5.71 -33.24
C PRO A 134 6.15 6.14 -31.77
N ALA A 135 6.71 7.31 -31.52
CA ALA A 135 6.64 8.08 -30.30
C ALA A 135 5.23 8.66 -30.03
N LEU A 136 5.09 9.19 -28.79
CA LEU A 136 4.11 10.16 -28.29
C LEU A 136 2.77 9.64 -27.76
N MET A 137 2.69 9.50 -26.43
CA MET A 137 1.70 10.25 -25.63
C MET A 137 2.29 10.52 -24.24
N GLN A 138 2.57 11.79 -23.96
CA GLN A 138 2.76 12.31 -22.61
C GLN A 138 1.40 12.26 -21.91
N ALA A 139 1.22 11.34 -20.96
CA ALA A 139 0.17 11.43 -19.96
C ALA A 139 0.76 12.17 -18.76
N ALA A 140 0.17 13.31 -18.43
CA ALA A 140 0.53 14.06 -17.22
C ALA A 140 0.17 13.22 -15.99
N THR A 141 1.18 12.74 -15.28
CA THR A 141 1.03 12.04 -14.00
C THR A 141 0.62 13.07 -12.95
N GLN A 142 -0.66 13.07 -12.59
CA GLN A 142 -1.21 13.87 -11.52
C GLN A 142 -1.10 13.05 -10.23
N GLU A 143 -0.03 13.24 -9.46
CA GLU A 143 0.16 12.58 -8.16
C GLU A 143 -0.95 13.01 -7.18
N GLN A 144 -1.90 12.10 -6.93
CA GLN A 144 -2.83 12.18 -5.82
C GLN A 144 -2.22 11.43 -4.64
N THR A 145 -1.70 12.18 -3.66
CA THR A 145 -1.36 11.66 -2.33
C THR A 145 -2.65 11.15 -1.67
N MET A 146 -2.87 9.84 -1.66
CA MET A 146 -4.03 9.22 -1.02
C MET A 146 -3.77 9.00 0.47
N GLN A 147 -4.64 9.56 1.30
CA GLN A 147 -4.79 9.14 2.69
C GLN A 147 -5.52 7.80 2.72
N SER A 148 -4.94 6.80 3.38
CA SER A 148 -5.58 5.53 3.70
C SER A 148 -6.91 5.76 4.41
N LEU A 149 -7.97 5.15 3.89
CA LEU A 149 -9.29 5.18 4.54
C LEU A 149 -9.21 4.34 5.82
N PRO A 150 -9.54 4.89 7.01
CA PRO A 150 -9.68 4.08 8.20
C PRO A 150 -10.82 3.09 8.01
N ILE A 151 -10.53 1.81 8.22
CA ILE A 151 -11.52 0.74 8.33
C ILE A 151 -12.37 1.08 9.55
N LEU A 152 -13.58 1.60 9.33
CA LEU A 152 -14.55 1.78 10.41
C LEU A 152 -15.08 0.38 10.77
N PRO A 153 -14.96 -0.09 12.03
CA PRO A 153 -15.71 -1.26 12.48
C PRO A 153 -17.21 -0.97 12.33
N LEU A 154 -17.96 -1.93 11.76
CA LEU A 154 -19.42 -1.82 11.71
C LEU A 154 -19.98 -1.75 13.15
N PRO A 155 -21.03 -0.94 13.41
CA PRO A 155 -21.72 -0.98 14.68
C PRO A 155 -22.32 -2.38 14.91
N PRO A 156 -22.29 -2.92 16.14
CA PRO A 156 -22.92 -4.20 16.44
C PRO A 156 -24.43 -4.08 16.18
N SER A 157 -24.89 -4.78 15.15
CA SER A 157 -26.31 -4.92 14.83
C SER A 157 -27.03 -5.56 16.02
N ALA A 158 -28.13 -4.92 16.45
CA ALA A 158 -29.00 -5.39 17.51
C ALA A 158 -29.39 -6.86 17.31
N GLN A 159 -29.14 -7.68 18.34
CA GLN A 159 -29.54 -9.07 18.40
C GLN A 159 -31.07 -9.17 18.31
N THR A 160 -31.57 -9.71 17.20
CA THR A 160 -32.94 -10.21 17.14
C THR A 160 -33.00 -11.58 17.84
N PRO A 161 -33.98 -11.82 18.72
CA PRO A 161 -34.09 -13.10 19.42
C PRO A 161 -34.63 -14.16 18.46
N ILE A 162 -33.80 -15.16 18.14
CA ILE A 162 -34.21 -16.35 17.40
C ILE A 162 -34.94 -17.28 18.37
N MET A 163 -36.27 -17.42 18.20
CA MET A 163 -37.05 -18.45 18.87
C MET A 163 -36.56 -19.83 18.45
N SER A 164 -36.04 -20.59 19.41
CA SER A 164 -35.62 -21.97 19.23
C SER A 164 -36.75 -22.92 19.63
N HIS A 165 -37.30 -23.66 18.67
CA HIS A 165 -37.97 -24.93 18.95
C HIS A 165 -37.77 -25.84 17.74
N THR A 166 -37.06 -26.95 17.91
CA THR A 166 -37.53 -28.30 17.53
C THR A 166 -36.56 -29.33 18.13
N HIS A 167 -37.11 -30.14 19.05
CA HIS A 167 -36.51 -31.37 19.56
C HIS A 167 -36.42 -32.40 18.42
N VAL A 168 -35.24 -32.96 18.15
CA VAL A 168 -35.10 -34.18 17.35
C VAL A 168 -34.32 -35.20 18.16
N HIS A 169 -34.96 -36.35 18.36
CA HIS A 169 -34.41 -37.55 18.99
C HIS A 169 -33.31 -38.16 18.10
N THR A 170 -32.11 -38.30 18.64
CA THR A 170 -31.03 -39.10 18.04
C THR A 170 -31.16 -40.54 18.53
N LYS A 171 -31.35 -41.48 17.58
CA LYS A 171 -31.19 -42.92 17.80
C LYS A 171 -29.74 -43.30 17.50
N GLU A 172 -29.13 -43.99 18.46
CA GLU A 172 -27.86 -44.69 18.32
C GLU A 172 -27.93 -45.75 17.21
N SER A 173 -26.89 -45.80 16.38
CA SER A 173 -26.55 -46.99 15.60
C SER A 173 -25.04 -47.11 15.52
N ASN A 174 -24.51 -48.14 16.17
CA ASN A 174 -23.15 -48.64 16.05
C ASN A 174 -22.80 -48.97 14.59
N GLY A 175 -21.53 -48.75 14.24
CA GLY A 175 -20.94 -49.21 13.00
C GLY A 175 -19.44 -48.94 13.00
N ASP A 176 -18.67 -49.92 13.47
CA ASP A 176 -17.23 -50.06 13.31
C ASP A 176 -16.79 -49.87 11.85
N ALA A 177 -15.86 -48.95 11.61
CA ALA A 177 -14.73 -49.08 10.67
C ALA A 177 -14.00 -47.74 10.53
N VAL A 178 -12.70 -47.81 10.23
CA VAL A 178 -11.75 -46.71 9.91
C VAL A 178 -10.95 -46.17 11.11
N GLN A 179 -10.09 -47.05 11.65
CA GLN A 179 -8.87 -46.67 12.35
C GLN A 179 -7.75 -46.48 11.32
N GLU A 180 -7.61 -45.28 10.74
CA GLU A 180 -6.38 -44.89 10.02
C GLU A 180 -6.18 -43.37 9.83
N ALA A 181 -6.86 -42.54 10.64
CA ALA A 181 -6.71 -41.07 10.60
C ALA A 181 -6.20 -40.43 11.90
N HIS A 182 -5.91 -41.22 12.94
CA HIS A 182 -5.59 -40.70 14.28
C HIS A 182 -4.11 -40.38 14.53
N HIS A 183 -3.24 -40.45 13.52
CA HIS A 183 -1.80 -40.25 13.72
C HIS A 183 -1.26 -38.86 13.32
N LEU A 184 -2.10 -37.96 12.78
CA LEU A 184 -1.72 -36.60 12.36
C LEU A 184 -2.23 -35.49 13.29
N ASP A 185 -3.22 -35.76 14.15
CA ASP A 185 -3.79 -34.75 15.07
C ASP A 185 -2.91 -34.44 16.29
N GLN A 186 -1.85 -35.21 16.56
CA GLN A 186 -0.91 -34.93 17.67
C GLN A 186 0.27 -34.03 17.30
N GLN A 187 0.38 -33.56 16.05
CA GLN A 187 1.44 -32.64 15.63
C GLN A 187 0.99 -31.17 15.47
N ALA A 188 -0.32 -30.88 15.53
CA ALA A 188 -0.85 -29.53 15.28
C ALA A 188 -1.09 -28.69 16.55
N GLU A 189 -1.00 -29.27 17.76
CA GLU A 189 -1.34 -28.59 19.03
C GLU A 189 -0.13 -27.94 19.74
N HIS A 190 1.06 -27.88 19.12
CA HIS A 190 2.30 -27.33 19.70
C HIS A 190 3.01 -26.24 18.85
N ALA A 191 2.29 -25.49 18.02
CA ALA A 191 2.90 -24.49 17.11
C ALA A 191 2.62 -23.01 17.43
N LEU A 192 2.33 -22.68 18.70
CA LEU A 192 2.92 -21.46 19.26
C LEU A 192 4.30 -21.87 19.76
N PRO A 193 5.37 -21.08 19.57
CA PRO A 193 6.64 -21.39 20.22
C PRO A 193 6.33 -21.43 21.72
N ASP A 194 6.24 -22.64 22.27
CA ASP A 194 6.24 -22.85 23.70
C ASP A 194 7.43 -22.05 24.20
N LYS A 195 7.17 -21.14 25.14
CA LYS A 195 8.22 -20.51 25.93
C LYS A 195 9.01 -21.67 26.51
N HIS A 196 10.10 -22.03 25.85
CA HIS A 196 11.01 -23.05 26.30
C HIS A 196 11.52 -22.57 27.64
N ASP A 197 10.96 -23.16 28.69
CA ASP A 197 11.29 -22.96 30.10
C ASP A 197 12.64 -23.66 30.42
N SER A 198 13.60 -23.48 29.51
CA SER A 198 14.99 -23.88 29.69
C SER A 198 15.69 -22.69 30.32
N GLY A 199 15.89 -22.75 31.64
CA GLY A 199 16.72 -21.84 32.44
C GLY A 199 18.20 -21.80 32.05
N ALA A 200 18.53 -21.99 30.78
CA ALA A 200 19.78 -21.53 30.20
C ALA A 200 19.65 -20.01 30.00
N GLN A 201 20.65 -19.25 30.45
CA GLN A 201 20.76 -17.83 30.13
C GLN A 201 20.68 -17.69 28.62
N GLY A 202 19.52 -17.25 28.11
CA GLY A 202 19.25 -17.22 26.67
C GLY A 202 20.30 -16.37 25.97
N GLU A 203 20.99 -16.96 24.99
CA GLU A 203 21.93 -16.23 24.16
C GLU A 203 21.24 -15.02 23.52
N PRO A 204 21.93 -13.88 23.39
CA PRO A 204 21.37 -12.68 22.78
C PRO A 204 20.94 -13.00 21.34
N THR A 205 19.69 -12.71 21.02
CA THR A 205 19.12 -12.93 19.68
C THR A 205 18.62 -11.62 19.10
N ILE A 206 18.65 -11.49 17.77
CA ILE A 206 18.09 -10.33 17.07
C ILE A 206 16.83 -10.81 16.34
N GLU A 207 15.67 -10.38 16.78
CA GLU A 207 14.40 -10.61 16.10
C GLU A 207 14.22 -9.57 14.99
N ILE A 208 13.88 -10.02 13.78
CA ILE A 208 13.61 -9.20 12.60
C ILE A 208 12.17 -9.43 12.16
N HIS A 209 11.45 -8.33 11.91
CA HIS A 209 10.11 -8.33 11.35
C HIS A 209 10.11 -7.61 10.01
N LEU A 210 9.43 -8.18 9.01
CA LEU A 210 9.41 -7.70 7.62
C LEU A 210 8.00 -7.45 7.07
N LEU A 211 6.94 -7.83 7.79
CA LEU A 211 5.56 -7.56 7.39
C LEU A 211 5.17 -6.13 7.72
N ARG A 212 4.73 -5.39 6.70
CA ARG A 212 4.42 -3.96 6.68
C ARG A 212 5.62 -3.05 6.90
N GLN A 213 6.30 -3.15 8.03
CA GLN A 213 7.44 -2.31 8.38
C GLN A 213 8.63 -3.18 8.77
N VAL A 214 9.83 -2.83 8.30
CA VAL A 214 11.07 -3.45 8.78
C VAL A 214 11.28 -3.03 10.24
N LYS A 215 11.35 -3.99 11.16
CA LYS A 215 11.68 -3.75 12.57
C LYS A 215 12.72 -4.74 13.05
N MET A 216 13.51 -4.30 14.04
CA MET A 216 14.55 -5.11 14.65
C MET A 216 14.52 -4.93 16.17
N ASP A 217 14.57 -6.03 16.90
CA ASP A 217 14.58 -6.05 18.36
C ASP A 217 15.72 -6.97 18.86
N LEU A 218 16.54 -6.47 19.77
CA LEU A 218 17.52 -7.29 20.48
C LEU A 218 16.85 -7.94 21.69
N CYS A 219 16.83 -9.27 21.72
CA CYS A 219 16.18 -10.08 22.74
C CYS A 219 17.22 -10.72 23.66
N ILE A 220 17.15 -10.39 24.95
CA ILE A 220 18.07 -10.87 26.00
C ILE A 220 17.26 -11.18 27.25
N GLN A 221 17.30 -12.42 27.74
CA GLN A 221 16.61 -12.85 28.97
C GLN A 221 15.13 -12.38 29.03
N GLU A 222 14.37 -12.64 27.97
CA GLU A 222 12.98 -12.20 27.78
C GLU A 222 12.72 -10.69 27.65
N LYS A 223 13.75 -9.84 27.83
CA LYS A 223 13.64 -8.39 27.57
C LYS A 223 13.92 -8.09 26.10
N ARG A 224 13.16 -7.13 25.57
CA ARG A 224 13.28 -6.65 24.19
C ARG A 224 13.81 -5.23 24.17
N TYR A 225 14.88 -5.03 23.40
CA TYR A 225 15.54 -3.75 23.20
C TYR A 225 15.40 -3.33 21.74
N PRO A 226 14.53 -2.36 21.43
CA PRO A 226 14.25 -2.00 20.04
C PRO A 226 15.48 -1.38 19.39
N ILE A 227 15.93 -1.94 18.27
CA ILE A 227 17.02 -1.42 17.45
C ILE A 227 16.42 -0.35 16.54
N ILE A 228 16.73 0.92 16.81
CA ILE A 228 16.12 2.06 16.11
C ILE A 228 16.72 2.13 14.69
N ILE A 229 15.91 1.82 13.69
CA ILE A 229 16.31 1.79 12.27
C ILE A 229 15.57 2.81 11.39
N ASP A 230 14.61 3.55 11.95
CA ASP A 230 13.76 4.50 11.20
C ASP A 230 14.55 5.65 10.57
N ASP A 231 15.70 6.01 11.17
CA ASP A 231 16.59 7.07 10.67
C ASP A 231 17.76 6.52 9.82
N LEU A 232 17.77 5.21 9.52
CA LEU A 232 18.70 4.65 8.56
C LEU A 232 18.30 5.03 7.14
N ASN A 233 19.31 5.17 6.29
CA ASN A 233 19.12 5.29 4.84
C ASN A 233 18.19 4.16 4.35
N VAL A 234 17.23 4.48 3.49
CA VAL A 234 16.27 3.54 2.89
C VAL A 234 17.00 2.30 2.33
N ARG A 235 18.14 2.48 1.67
CA ARG A 235 18.97 1.38 1.13
C ARG A 235 19.55 0.46 2.21
N ALA A 236 19.86 0.99 3.38
CA ALA A 236 20.28 0.15 4.52
C ALA A 236 19.11 -0.67 5.06
N ARG A 237 17.89 -0.12 5.10
CA ARG A 237 16.67 -0.87 5.45
C ARG A 237 16.33 -1.93 4.40
N HIS A 238 16.48 -1.63 3.11
CA HIS A 238 16.38 -2.66 2.06
C HIS A 238 17.43 -3.75 2.23
N LEU A 239 18.67 -3.41 2.59
CA LEU A 239 19.73 -4.40 2.81
C LEU A 239 19.38 -5.35 3.96
N ILE A 240 18.82 -4.84 5.07
CA ILE A 240 18.31 -5.68 6.17
C ILE A 240 17.23 -6.63 5.65
N ALA A 241 16.23 -6.11 4.95
CA ALA A 241 15.12 -6.91 4.44
C ALA A 241 15.57 -7.97 3.42
N TYR A 242 16.51 -7.62 2.55
CA TYR A 242 17.07 -8.50 1.53
C TYR A 242 17.79 -9.68 2.19
N ILE A 243 18.76 -9.43 3.07
CA ILE A 243 19.53 -10.52 3.70
C ILE A 243 18.64 -11.39 4.60
N ALA A 244 17.64 -10.78 5.25
CA ALA A 244 16.67 -11.50 6.05
C ALA A 244 15.76 -12.39 5.18
N TRP A 245 15.29 -11.92 4.03
CA TRP A 245 14.49 -12.75 3.11
C TRP A 245 15.21 -14.04 2.69
N HIS A 246 16.52 -13.97 2.44
CA HIS A 246 17.33 -15.12 2.07
C HIS A 246 17.66 -16.10 3.21
N LYS A 247 17.13 -15.92 4.44
CA LYS A 247 17.08 -16.95 5.51
C LYS A 247 18.29 -17.90 5.63
N GLY A 248 19.47 -17.35 5.90
CA GLY A 248 20.68 -18.16 6.11
C GLY A 248 21.29 -18.75 4.83
N GLU A 249 20.70 -18.52 3.67
CA GLU A 249 21.34 -18.77 2.38
C GLU A 249 22.56 -17.86 2.19
N HIS A 250 23.42 -18.24 1.25
CA HIS A 250 24.65 -17.52 0.95
C HIS A 250 24.43 -16.61 -0.25
N VAL A 251 24.31 -15.31 0.00
CA VAL A 251 24.13 -14.30 -1.04
C VAL A 251 25.47 -13.78 -1.50
N GLN A 252 25.67 -13.67 -2.81
CA GLN A 252 26.89 -13.06 -3.34
C GLN A 252 26.86 -11.54 -3.16
N LEU A 253 28.01 -10.95 -2.84
CA LEU A 253 28.13 -9.49 -2.77
C LEU A 253 27.71 -8.80 -4.08
N GLY A 254 27.98 -9.44 -5.24
CA GLY A 254 27.54 -8.92 -6.54
C GLY A 254 26.02 -8.80 -6.64
N GLU A 255 25.29 -9.83 -6.22
CA GLU A 255 23.82 -9.86 -6.22
C GLU A 255 23.24 -8.78 -5.31
N MET A 256 23.70 -8.68 -4.05
CA MET A 256 23.22 -7.63 -3.14
C MET A 256 23.47 -6.22 -3.68
N ARG A 257 24.61 -6.01 -4.34
CA ARG A 257 24.94 -4.71 -4.92
C ARG A 257 23.99 -4.34 -6.05
N THR A 258 23.67 -5.29 -6.92
CA THR A 258 22.73 -5.10 -8.02
C THR A 258 21.30 -4.94 -7.51
N ASP A 259 20.86 -5.82 -6.63
CA ASP A 259 19.45 -5.91 -6.22
C ASP A 259 19.04 -4.83 -5.22
N VAL A 260 19.94 -4.46 -4.30
CA VAL A 260 19.63 -3.50 -3.22
C VAL A 260 20.06 -2.09 -3.57
N PHE A 261 21.21 -1.91 -4.22
CA PHE A 261 21.81 -0.60 -4.51
C PHE A 261 21.77 -0.24 -6.00
N GLY A 262 21.04 -1.03 -6.80
CA GLY A 262 21.05 -1.03 -8.25
C GLY A 262 21.14 0.33 -8.92
N SER A 263 22.10 0.43 -9.84
CA SER A 263 21.90 1.00 -11.17
C SER A 263 22.96 0.40 -12.09
N GLU A 264 22.59 0.02 -13.32
CA GLU A 264 23.56 -0.48 -14.32
C GLU A 264 24.65 0.57 -14.65
N GLU A 265 24.36 1.84 -14.35
CA GLU A 265 25.21 2.99 -14.63
C GLU A 265 26.10 3.40 -13.44
N ALA A 266 25.86 2.90 -12.22
CA ALA A 266 26.65 3.29 -11.06
C ALA A 266 28.05 2.67 -11.10
N ASP A 267 29.04 3.51 -10.80
CA ASP A 267 30.41 3.07 -10.61
C ASP A 267 30.49 2.05 -9.46
N THR A 268 31.21 0.96 -9.74
CA THR A 268 31.36 -0.15 -8.83
C THR A 268 31.95 0.24 -7.48
N GLU A 269 32.79 1.28 -7.42
CA GLU A 269 33.36 1.78 -6.18
C GLU A 269 32.32 2.51 -5.31
N GLN A 270 31.43 3.27 -5.93
CA GLN A 270 30.36 4.00 -5.24
C GLN A 270 29.38 3.03 -4.58
N VAL A 271 28.97 1.99 -5.30
CA VAL A 271 28.07 0.96 -4.77
C VAL A 271 28.73 0.21 -3.60
N GLN A 272 30.02 -0.10 -3.70
CA GLN A 272 30.77 -0.73 -2.62
C GLN A 272 30.87 0.16 -1.37
N SER A 273 31.09 1.46 -1.58
CA SER A 273 31.12 2.48 -0.51
C SER A 273 29.77 2.62 0.16
N ALA A 274 28.68 2.66 -0.61
CA ALA A 274 27.31 2.70 -0.11
C ALA A 274 26.96 1.45 0.72
N PHE A 275 27.30 0.27 0.22
CA PHE A 275 27.14 -1.00 0.96
C PHE A 275 27.90 -0.99 2.29
N SER A 276 29.17 -0.57 2.27
CA SER A 276 30.02 -0.54 3.47
C SER A 276 29.51 0.48 4.49
N THR A 277 29.00 1.62 4.01
CA THR A 277 28.37 2.66 4.83
C THR A 277 27.09 2.13 5.47
N ALA A 278 26.20 1.51 4.70
CA ALA A 278 24.97 0.91 5.20
C ALA A 278 25.27 -0.15 6.27
N LYS A 279 26.23 -1.06 6.02
CA LYS A 279 26.64 -2.07 7.00
C LYS A 279 27.14 -1.43 8.30
N ARG A 280 28.00 -0.41 8.21
CA ARG A 280 28.52 0.31 9.38
C ARG A 280 27.40 0.99 10.17
N ASP A 281 26.44 1.60 9.49
CA ASP A 281 25.33 2.30 10.14
C ASP A 281 24.38 1.31 10.84
N ILE A 282 24.06 0.18 10.19
CA ILE A 282 23.29 -0.92 10.82
C ILE A 282 24.01 -1.41 12.07
N ARG A 283 25.32 -1.65 11.97
CA ARG A 283 26.14 -2.12 13.09
C ARG A 283 26.11 -1.14 14.26
N ARG A 284 26.24 0.15 13.98
CA ARG A 284 26.13 1.21 15.00
C ARG A 284 24.81 1.15 15.76
N ARG A 285 23.67 0.88 15.09
CA ARG A 285 22.37 0.77 15.76
C ARG A 285 22.25 -0.46 16.65
N ILE A 286 22.83 -1.58 16.22
CA ILE A 286 22.91 -2.80 17.03
C ILE A 286 23.76 -2.51 18.28
N ASP A 287 24.94 -1.91 18.11
CA ASP A 287 25.80 -1.54 19.24
C ASP A 287 25.09 -0.58 20.21
N GLU A 288 24.35 0.42 19.70
CA GLU A 288 23.52 1.31 20.53
C GLU A 288 22.42 0.57 21.33
N ALA A 289 21.83 -0.49 20.76
CA ALA A 289 20.88 -1.34 21.49
C ALA A 289 21.58 -2.23 22.52
N VAL A 290 22.74 -2.80 22.19
CA VAL A 290 23.57 -3.59 23.12
C VAL A 290 24.02 -2.73 24.31
N GLU A 291 24.45 -1.48 24.07
CA GLU A 291 24.83 -0.57 25.16
C GLU A 291 23.65 -0.21 26.07
N ARG A 292 22.44 -0.03 25.49
CA ARG A 292 21.22 0.17 26.28
C ARG A 292 20.90 -1.05 27.15
N ALA A 293 20.98 -2.25 26.56
CA ALA A 293 20.78 -3.49 27.29
C ALA A 293 21.83 -3.70 28.39
N ARG A 294 23.11 -3.40 28.12
CA ARG A 294 24.21 -3.51 29.08
C ARG A 294 24.05 -2.55 30.26
N LYS A 295 23.58 -1.31 30.01
CA LYS A 295 23.29 -0.35 31.08
C LYS A 295 22.19 -0.81 32.03
N GLU A 296 21.21 -1.55 31.53
CA GLU A 296 20.07 -2.02 32.33
C GLU A 296 20.35 -3.37 33.03
N LEU A 297 20.95 -4.33 32.32
CA LEU A 297 21.18 -5.70 32.81
C LEU A 297 22.53 -5.89 33.51
N GLY A 298 23.46 -4.95 33.35
CA GLY A 298 24.82 -5.03 33.88
C GLY A 298 25.79 -5.76 32.95
N GLU A 299 27.09 -5.53 33.15
CA GLU A 299 28.16 -6.09 32.32
C GLU A 299 28.30 -7.62 32.42
N SER A 300 27.74 -8.24 33.47
CA SER A 300 27.81 -9.70 33.67
C SER A 300 26.94 -10.49 32.68
N VAL A 301 25.91 -9.86 32.10
CA VAL A 301 24.99 -10.51 31.15
C VAL A 301 25.46 -10.36 29.71
N LEU A 302 26.10 -9.23 29.38
CA LEU A 302 26.58 -8.93 28.03
C LEU A 302 28.08 -8.61 28.08
N PRO A 303 28.95 -9.59 27.76
CA PRO A 303 30.38 -9.39 27.69
C PRO A 303 30.76 -8.21 26.78
N LYS A 304 31.88 -7.54 27.09
CA LYS A 304 32.36 -6.38 26.30
C LYS A 304 32.85 -6.78 24.90
N ASP A 305 33.22 -8.03 24.74
CA ASP A 305 33.67 -8.67 23.50
C ASP A 305 32.53 -9.29 22.68
N LEU A 306 31.28 -9.14 23.12
CA LEU A 306 30.12 -9.59 22.35
C LEU A 306 29.98 -8.76 21.06
N ASP A 307 30.33 -9.37 19.93
CA ASP A 307 30.32 -8.76 18.60
C ASP A 307 29.08 -9.20 17.80
N LEU A 308 27.97 -8.46 17.91
CA LEU A 308 26.73 -8.75 17.17
C LEU A 308 26.68 -8.01 15.82
N ASP A 309 27.07 -8.68 14.74
CA ASP A 309 26.93 -8.24 13.35
C ASP A 309 25.78 -8.99 12.64
N LEU A 310 24.88 -8.26 12.00
CA LEU A 310 23.81 -8.85 11.19
C LEU A 310 24.38 -9.76 10.08
N PHE A 311 25.59 -9.46 9.59
CA PHE A 311 26.20 -10.09 8.42
C PHE A 311 27.39 -10.97 8.78
N THR A 312 27.28 -12.27 8.50
CA THR A 312 28.41 -13.19 8.57
C THR A 312 29.08 -13.28 7.19
N LEU A 313 30.37 -12.91 7.11
CA LEU A 313 31.17 -13.01 5.89
C LEU A 313 31.78 -14.41 5.77
N LEU A 314 31.44 -15.10 4.68
CA LEU A 314 31.98 -16.41 4.34
C LEU A 314 33.08 -16.32 3.26
N LYS A 315 33.80 -17.41 3.06
CA LYS A 315 34.80 -17.52 1.98
C LYS A 315 34.13 -17.23 0.63
N GLY A 316 34.82 -16.44 -0.21
CA GLY A 316 34.31 -16.09 -1.54
C GLY A 316 33.37 -14.87 -1.59
N ARG A 317 33.45 -13.96 -0.61
CA ARG A 317 32.63 -12.72 -0.56
C ARG A 317 31.12 -13.00 -0.56
N LYS A 318 30.74 -14.08 0.11
CA LYS A 318 29.35 -14.44 0.34
C LYS A 318 28.93 -13.96 1.72
N TYR A 319 27.74 -13.41 1.81
CA TYR A 319 27.15 -12.95 3.05
C TYR A 319 25.99 -13.84 3.40
N THR A 320 25.80 -14.05 4.69
CA THR A 320 24.63 -14.73 5.22
C THR A 320 24.17 -14.02 6.48
N LEU A 321 22.89 -14.18 6.80
CA LEU A 321 22.33 -13.69 8.05
C LEU A 321 22.99 -14.44 9.21
N ALA A 322 23.43 -13.73 10.24
CA ALA A 322 24.06 -14.36 11.40
C ALA A 322 23.09 -15.30 12.13
N SER A 323 23.61 -16.39 12.72
CA SER A 323 22.80 -17.48 13.30
C SER A 323 21.93 -17.07 14.50
N TYR A 324 22.30 -15.99 15.20
CA TYR A 324 21.50 -15.43 16.30
C TYR A 324 20.40 -14.48 15.82
N CYS A 325 20.31 -14.20 14.51
CA CYS A 325 19.22 -13.42 13.94
C CYS A 325 18.07 -14.35 13.57
N GLN A 326 16.85 -13.97 13.93
CA GLN A 326 15.63 -14.74 13.70
C GLN A 326 14.60 -13.88 12.99
N ILE A 327 13.95 -14.42 11.96
CA ILE A 327 12.89 -13.72 11.23
C ILE A 327 11.57 -14.24 11.75
N VAL A 328 10.97 -13.49 12.68
CA VAL A 328 9.90 -14.01 13.53
C VAL A 328 8.59 -14.11 12.76
N ASP A 329 8.20 -13.04 12.08
CA ASP A 329 6.89 -12.94 11.44
C ASP A 329 6.78 -13.81 10.19
N LEU A 330 7.78 -13.84 9.31
CA LEU A 330 7.73 -14.66 8.10
C LEU A 330 7.74 -16.15 8.42
N SER A 331 8.59 -16.57 9.36
CA SER A 331 8.65 -17.98 9.78
C SER A 331 7.32 -18.42 10.42
N PHE A 332 6.69 -17.53 11.19
CA PHE A 332 5.36 -17.79 11.73
C PHE A 332 4.30 -17.95 10.63
N ILE A 333 4.20 -17.01 9.70
CA ILE A 333 3.23 -17.08 8.59
C ILE A 333 3.43 -18.36 7.76
N GLU A 334 4.67 -18.71 7.42
CA GLU A 334 4.99 -19.93 6.68
C GLU A 334 4.58 -21.19 7.45
N SER A 335 4.84 -21.26 8.76
CA SER A 335 4.45 -22.40 9.58
C SER A 335 2.93 -22.61 9.59
N GLN A 336 2.14 -21.53 9.71
CA GLN A 336 0.69 -21.61 9.68
C GLN A 336 0.19 -22.00 8.29
N HIS A 337 0.83 -21.48 7.23
CA HIS A 337 0.46 -21.85 5.87
C HIS A 337 0.77 -23.32 5.55
N GLN A 338 1.87 -23.89 6.05
CA GLN A 338 2.17 -25.32 5.87
C GLN A 338 1.08 -26.22 6.45
N ILE A 339 0.48 -25.84 7.60
CA ILE A 339 -0.68 -26.56 8.18
C ILE A 339 -1.88 -26.49 7.22
N ILE A 340 -2.13 -25.31 6.63
CA ILE A 340 -3.22 -25.09 5.68
C ILE A 340 -3.00 -25.91 4.40
N GLU A 341 -1.81 -25.82 3.81
CA GLU A 341 -1.41 -26.51 2.57
C GLU A 341 -1.49 -28.04 2.74
N GLY A 342 -0.99 -28.56 3.87
CA GLY A 342 -1.04 -29.99 4.17
C GLY A 342 -2.46 -30.56 4.28
N ALA A 343 -3.46 -29.71 4.52
CA ALA A 343 -4.87 -30.11 4.61
C ALA A 343 -5.67 -29.91 3.31
N GLU A 344 -5.11 -29.32 2.25
CA GLU A 344 -5.87 -28.96 1.04
C GLU A 344 -6.54 -30.16 0.38
N SER A 345 -5.81 -31.26 0.19
CA SER A 345 -6.38 -32.47 -0.42
C SER A 345 -7.55 -33.04 0.39
N ALA A 346 -7.50 -32.95 1.73
CA ALA A 346 -8.59 -33.39 2.58
C ALA A 346 -9.80 -32.44 2.51
N ILE A 347 -9.56 -31.13 2.42
CA ILE A 347 -10.60 -30.11 2.24
C ILE A 347 -11.30 -30.29 0.90
N GLU A 348 -10.58 -30.59 -0.18
CA GLU A 348 -11.15 -30.84 -1.50
C GLU A 348 -12.09 -32.06 -1.50
N GLN A 349 -11.70 -33.13 -0.78
CA GLN A 349 -12.49 -34.36 -0.68
C GLN A 349 -13.74 -34.17 0.19
N THR A 350 -13.58 -33.58 1.38
CA THR A 350 -14.66 -33.47 2.37
C THR A 350 -15.55 -32.24 2.16
N LYS A 351 -15.05 -31.23 1.44
CA LYS A 351 -15.67 -29.91 1.25
C LYS A 351 -15.94 -29.20 2.58
N THR A 352 -15.16 -29.50 3.61
CA THR A 352 -15.23 -28.92 4.95
C THR A 352 -13.83 -28.61 5.44
N VAL A 353 -13.66 -27.45 6.08
CA VAL A 353 -12.38 -27.04 6.67
C VAL A 353 -12.33 -27.58 8.10
N PRO A 354 -11.32 -28.37 8.48
CA PRO A 354 -11.14 -28.84 9.86
C PRO A 354 -10.87 -27.69 10.84
N GLN A 355 -11.15 -27.89 12.13
CA GLN A 355 -10.95 -26.87 13.17
C GLN A 355 -9.48 -26.44 13.27
N HIS A 356 -8.52 -27.37 13.29
CA HIS A 356 -7.10 -27.02 13.38
C HIS A 356 -6.62 -26.17 12.19
N VAL A 357 -7.20 -26.37 11.00
CA VAL A 357 -6.92 -25.52 9.82
C VAL A 357 -7.52 -24.13 10.00
N LYS A 358 -8.73 -24.04 10.55
CA LYS A 358 -9.35 -22.75 10.89
C LYS A 358 -8.50 -21.97 11.90
N ASP A 359 -7.99 -22.64 12.93
CA ASP A 359 -7.15 -22.03 13.95
C ASP A 359 -5.84 -21.50 13.33
N ALA A 360 -5.22 -22.27 12.43
CA ALA A 360 -4.05 -21.83 11.67
C ALA A 360 -4.36 -20.64 10.75
N CYS A 361 -5.53 -20.63 10.08
CA CYS A 361 -5.98 -19.50 9.27
C CYS A 361 -6.13 -18.23 10.13
N ASP A 362 -6.79 -18.33 11.29
CA ASP A 362 -7.01 -17.20 12.18
C ASP A 362 -5.69 -16.65 12.75
N ALA A 363 -4.77 -17.55 13.12
CA ALA A 363 -3.43 -17.21 13.56
C ALA A 363 -2.65 -16.43 12.48
N LEU A 364 -2.68 -16.94 11.24
CA LEU A 364 -2.05 -16.30 10.09
C LEU A 364 -2.67 -14.93 9.80
N ILE A 365 -4.00 -14.83 9.71
CA ILE A 365 -4.73 -13.57 9.47
C ILE A 365 -4.41 -12.52 10.54
N LYS A 366 -4.27 -12.94 11.81
CA LYS A 366 -3.93 -12.05 12.93
C LYS A 366 -2.47 -11.58 12.87
N ALA A 367 -1.56 -12.46 12.47
CA ALA A 367 -0.14 -12.14 12.35
C ALA A 367 0.19 -11.26 11.14
N TYR A 368 -0.56 -11.40 10.04
CA TYR A 368 -0.36 -10.62 8.82
C TYR A 368 -0.74 -9.14 9.00
N LYS A 369 0.26 -8.28 9.27
CA LYS A 369 0.06 -6.85 9.55
C LYS A 369 -0.04 -5.95 8.31
N GLY A 370 0.39 -6.46 7.17
CA GLY A 370 0.49 -5.77 5.89
C GLY A 370 1.46 -6.51 4.98
N ASP A 371 1.65 -5.99 3.78
CA ASP A 371 2.48 -6.65 2.76
C ASP A 371 3.97 -6.60 3.12
N PHE A 372 4.78 -7.44 2.47
CA PHE A 372 6.22 -7.46 2.68
C PHE A 372 6.84 -6.07 2.44
N ILE A 373 7.50 -5.52 3.46
CA ILE A 373 8.13 -4.19 3.47
C ILE A 373 7.26 -3.05 2.90
N GLU A 374 5.94 -3.13 3.04
CA GLU A 374 4.95 -2.20 2.49
C GLU A 374 5.30 -0.72 2.73
N ASP A 375 5.63 -0.35 3.95
CA ASP A 375 5.95 1.04 4.31
C ASP A 375 7.27 1.51 3.65
N LEU A 376 8.22 0.60 3.41
CA LEU A 376 9.46 0.91 2.70
C LEU A 376 9.21 1.12 1.20
N LEU A 377 8.28 0.34 0.62
CA LEU A 377 7.84 0.50 -0.78
C LEU A 377 7.07 1.81 -1.00
N ASP A 378 6.33 2.27 0.02
CA ASP A 378 5.65 3.56 0.01
C ASP A 378 6.62 4.75 0.14
N GLU A 379 7.63 4.63 1.00
CA GLU A 379 8.58 5.70 1.29
C GLU A 379 9.50 6.02 0.09
N ASP A 380 9.96 4.99 -0.63
CA ASP A 380 10.85 5.14 -1.79
C ASP A 380 10.45 4.17 -2.90
N ALA A 381 9.33 4.47 -3.55
CA ALA A 381 8.76 3.65 -4.61
C ALA A 381 9.73 3.47 -5.79
N ASP A 382 10.67 4.39 -5.99
CA ASP A 382 11.60 4.40 -7.13
C ASP A 382 12.91 3.67 -6.79
N ALA A 383 13.17 3.35 -5.51
CA ALA A 383 14.35 2.59 -5.10
C ALA A 383 14.48 1.25 -5.82
N LEU A 384 13.35 0.65 -6.18
CA LEU A 384 13.28 -0.67 -6.78
C LEU A 384 13.03 -0.61 -8.29
N ASP A 385 13.17 0.57 -8.92
CA ASP A 385 12.99 0.70 -10.36
C ASP A 385 14.18 0.10 -11.15
N PRO A 386 13.91 -0.66 -12.23
CA PRO A 386 12.59 -1.03 -12.74
C PRO A 386 11.90 -2.09 -11.86
N TRP A 387 10.77 -1.71 -11.25
CA TRP A 387 10.07 -2.56 -10.28
C TRP A 387 9.74 -3.96 -10.81
N PRO A 388 9.48 -4.23 -12.11
CA PRO A 388 9.20 -5.58 -12.57
C PRO A 388 10.31 -6.61 -12.29
N GLN A 389 11.56 -6.14 -12.16
CA GLN A 389 12.76 -6.94 -11.88
C GLN A 389 13.18 -6.88 -10.41
N SER A 390 12.41 -6.19 -9.57
CA SER A 390 12.74 -6.05 -8.15
C SER A 390 12.69 -7.40 -7.42
N TRP A 391 13.75 -7.68 -6.66
CA TRP A 391 13.84 -8.84 -5.76
C TRP A 391 12.67 -8.93 -4.76
N ALA A 392 12.08 -7.78 -4.38
CA ALA A 392 11.03 -7.74 -3.37
C ALA A 392 9.64 -8.16 -3.89
N ARG A 393 9.46 -8.30 -5.21
CA ARG A 393 8.16 -8.70 -5.80
C ARG A 393 7.74 -10.11 -5.45
N GLU A 394 8.70 -11.04 -5.45
CA GLU A 394 8.45 -12.43 -5.11
C GLU A 394 7.95 -12.59 -3.67
N PRO A 395 8.69 -12.16 -2.62
CA PRO A 395 8.21 -12.27 -1.25
C PRO A 395 6.90 -11.53 -1.02
N PHE A 396 6.72 -10.36 -1.64
CA PHE A 396 5.48 -9.59 -1.58
C PHE A 396 4.28 -10.39 -2.08
N THR A 397 4.39 -10.96 -3.29
CA THR A 397 3.31 -11.75 -3.89
C THR A 397 3.08 -13.02 -3.06
N ARG A 398 4.14 -13.78 -2.77
CA ARG A 398 4.05 -15.07 -2.08
C ARG A 398 3.38 -14.97 -0.71
N LEU A 399 3.78 -13.99 0.10
CA LEU A 399 3.20 -13.82 1.44
C LEU A 399 1.74 -13.34 1.37
N ARG A 400 1.37 -12.59 0.33
CA ARG A 400 -0.02 -12.22 0.08
C ARG A 400 -0.85 -13.44 -0.32
N ASP A 401 -0.33 -14.35 -1.14
CA ASP A 401 -1.01 -15.60 -1.49
C ASP A 401 -1.39 -16.38 -0.23
N TYR A 402 -0.44 -16.52 0.70
CA TYR A 402 -0.66 -17.23 1.98
C TYR A 402 -1.81 -16.62 2.78
N TYR A 403 -1.85 -15.29 2.85
CA TYR A 403 -2.90 -14.55 3.53
C TYR A 403 -4.27 -14.67 2.85
N LEU A 404 -4.32 -14.67 1.52
CA LEU A 404 -5.55 -14.83 0.76
C LEU A 404 -6.13 -16.24 0.90
N THR A 405 -5.26 -17.26 0.89
CA THR A 405 -5.65 -18.66 1.15
C THR A 405 -6.26 -18.81 2.55
N ALA A 406 -5.63 -18.20 3.57
CA ALA A 406 -6.17 -18.22 4.93
C ALA A 406 -7.54 -17.54 5.03
N LEU A 407 -7.74 -16.37 4.41
CA LEU A 407 -9.03 -15.69 4.37
C LEU A 407 -10.11 -16.51 3.65
N LEU A 408 -9.75 -17.18 2.55
CA LEU A 408 -10.64 -18.04 1.81
C LEU A 408 -11.12 -19.22 2.67
N TYR A 409 -10.21 -19.98 3.26
CA TYR A 409 -10.59 -21.16 4.06
C TYR A 409 -11.27 -20.78 5.37
N ALA A 410 -10.84 -19.71 6.04
CA ALA A 410 -11.56 -19.19 7.21
C ALA A 410 -13.01 -18.79 6.85
N GLY A 411 -13.21 -18.11 5.72
CA GLY A 411 -14.54 -17.74 5.24
C GLY A 411 -15.40 -18.96 4.89
N GLU A 412 -14.82 -20.00 4.27
CA GLU A 412 -15.55 -21.24 3.96
C GLU A 412 -15.94 -22.02 5.21
N TYR A 413 -15.07 -22.04 6.24
CA TYR A 413 -15.39 -22.59 7.55
C TYR A 413 -16.62 -21.91 8.16
N GLU A 414 -16.58 -20.57 8.31
CA GLU A 414 -17.67 -19.80 8.92
C GLU A 414 -18.98 -19.96 8.13
N ARG A 415 -18.91 -19.99 6.80
CA ARG A 415 -20.07 -20.21 5.93
C ARG A 415 -20.70 -21.57 6.17
N LYS A 416 -19.90 -22.62 6.35
CA LYS A 416 -20.38 -23.99 6.65
C LYS A 416 -20.96 -24.09 8.06
N ALA A 417 -20.41 -23.36 9.01
CA ALA A 417 -20.95 -23.19 10.35
C ALA A 417 -22.20 -22.28 10.40
N THR A 418 -22.74 -21.87 9.25
CA THR A 418 -23.89 -20.95 9.11
C THR A 418 -23.69 -19.55 9.70
N ASN A 419 -22.44 -19.18 9.98
CA ASN A 419 -22.05 -17.86 10.44
C ASN A 419 -21.77 -16.93 9.24
N TYR A 420 -22.83 -16.65 8.48
CA TYR A 420 -22.72 -15.93 7.20
C TYR A 420 -22.20 -14.50 7.35
N ALA A 421 -22.43 -13.82 8.47
CA ALA A 421 -21.92 -12.48 8.70
C ALA A 421 -20.38 -12.46 8.74
N ASN A 422 -19.78 -13.35 9.54
CA ASN A 422 -18.32 -13.46 9.64
C ASN A 422 -17.71 -13.96 8.32
N ALA A 423 -18.36 -14.94 7.67
CA ALA A 423 -17.93 -15.40 6.35
C ALA A 423 -17.91 -14.25 5.31
N ALA A 424 -18.96 -13.42 5.30
CA ALA A 424 -19.05 -12.30 4.37
C ALA A 424 -17.94 -11.26 4.59
N GLU A 425 -17.61 -10.96 5.85
CA GLU A 425 -16.52 -10.05 6.20
C GLU A 425 -15.17 -10.59 5.75
N LEU A 426 -14.86 -11.86 6.02
CA LEU A 426 -13.61 -12.50 5.61
C LEU A 426 -13.44 -12.50 4.09
N PHE A 427 -14.51 -12.85 3.35
CA PHE A 427 -14.49 -12.84 1.89
C PHE A 427 -14.36 -11.42 1.33
N ALA A 428 -15.07 -10.43 1.88
CA ALA A 428 -14.94 -9.04 1.44
C ALA A 428 -13.52 -8.50 1.70
N ARG A 429 -12.94 -8.81 2.86
CA ARG A 429 -11.55 -8.47 3.20
C ARG A 429 -10.56 -9.11 2.24
N GLY A 430 -10.75 -10.38 1.89
CA GLY A 430 -9.91 -11.07 0.91
C GLY A 430 -10.02 -10.48 -0.50
N ALA A 431 -11.23 -10.09 -0.93
CA ALA A 431 -11.43 -9.44 -2.21
C ALA A 431 -10.65 -8.11 -2.32
N MET A 432 -10.69 -7.29 -1.26
CA MET A 432 -9.94 -6.03 -1.20
C MET A 432 -8.43 -6.27 -1.10
N ALA A 433 -7.98 -7.28 -0.34
CA ALA A 433 -6.56 -7.57 -0.20
C ALA A 433 -5.92 -8.07 -1.50
N ALA A 434 -6.62 -8.91 -2.27
CA ALA A 434 -6.11 -9.52 -3.49
C ALA A 434 -5.74 -8.49 -4.58
N CYS A 435 -6.44 -7.36 -4.64
CA CYS A 435 -6.15 -6.29 -5.60
C CYS A 435 -5.71 -5.00 -4.92
N ASN A 436 -5.03 -5.08 -3.77
CA ASN A 436 -4.61 -3.89 -3.01
C ASN A 436 -3.76 -2.97 -3.92
N ASN A 437 -4.22 -1.74 -4.10
CA ASN A 437 -3.67 -0.78 -5.05
C ASN A 437 -2.65 0.19 -4.43
N ARG A 438 -2.34 0.04 -3.14
CA ARG A 438 -1.46 0.98 -2.42
C ARG A 438 -0.07 1.08 -3.06
N ILE A 439 0.53 -0.05 -3.41
CA ILE A 439 1.88 -0.10 -4.01
C ILE A 439 1.80 -0.15 -5.53
N LYS A 440 2.31 0.89 -6.20
CA LYS A 440 2.38 1.01 -7.69
C LYS A 440 1.07 0.61 -8.37
N ASP A 441 -0.05 1.15 -7.91
CA ASP A 441 -1.42 0.87 -8.41
C ASP A 441 -1.80 -0.62 -8.39
N GLY A 442 -1.20 -1.39 -7.48
CA GLY A 442 -1.40 -2.84 -7.33
C GLY A 442 -0.60 -3.70 -8.31
N ARG A 443 0.21 -3.09 -9.20
CA ARG A 443 0.98 -3.83 -10.23
C ARG A 443 2.29 -4.41 -9.71
N PHE A 444 2.70 -4.02 -8.51
CA PHE A 444 3.87 -4.61 -7.86
C PHE A 444 3.65 -6.12 -7.62
N ASP A 445 2.41 -6.51 -7.32
CA ASP A 445 1.98 -7.91 -7.25
C ASP A 445 2.09 -8.59 -8.63
N THR A 446 2.82 -9.70 -8.69
CA THR A 446 3.06 -10.44 -9.95
C THR A 446 1.80 -11.13 -10.49
N THR A 447 0.82 -11.36 -9.64
CA THR A 447 -0.43 -12.06 -9.99
C THR A 447 -1.56 -11.08 -10.33
N VAL A 448 -1.35 -9.77 -10.19
CA VAL A 448 -2.29 -8.72 -10.59
C VAL A 448 -1.88 -8.20 -11.97
N TYR A 449 -2.53 -8.73 -13.01
CA TYR A 449 -2.39 -8.22 -14.36
C TYR A 449 -3.71 -8.26 -15.12
N PHE A 450 -3.84 -7.35 -16.07
CA PHE A 450 -4.98 -7.25 -16.96
C PHE A 450 -4.45 -7.41 -18.38
N SER A 451 -4.89 -8.44 -19.09
CA SER A 451 -4.44 -8.64 -20.45
C SER A 451 -4.93 -7.52 -21.38
N LYS A 452 -4.14 -7.18 -22.40
CA LYS A 452 -4.48 -6.13 -23.37
C LYS A 452 -5.84 -6.40 -24.02
N ALA A 453 -6.53 -5.31 -24.37
CA ALA A 453 -7.86 -5.28 -24.96
C ALA A 453 -8.07 -6.40 -25.98
N GLY A 454 -8.94 -7.36 -25.65
CA GLY A 454 -9.31 -8.49 -26.52
C GLY A 454 -9.06 -9.86 -25.89
N SER A 455 -8.08 -10.02 -25.00
CA SER A 455 -7.99 -11.23 -24.17
C SER A 455 -8.69 -11.00 -22.83
N LYS A 456 -9.51 -11.96 -22.40
CA LYS A 456 -10.17 -11.97 -21.08
C LYS A 456 -9.31 -12.69 -20.03
N ARG A 457 -7.98 -12.55 -20.10
CA ARG A 457 -7.07 -13.22 -19.17
C ARG A 457 -6.67 -12.23 -18.08
N PHE A 458 -7.40 -12.30 -16.99
CA PHE A 458 -7.03 -11.61 -15.76
C PHE A 458 -6.04 -12.47 -14.96
N GLY A 459 -5.16 -11.81 -14.22
CA GLY A 459 -4.25 -12.49 -13.33
C GLY A 459 -4.97 -13.20 -12.17
N PRO A 460 -4.32 -14.20 -11.54
CA PRO A 460 -4.94 -15.03 -10.52
C PRO A 460 -5.62 -14.24 -9.39
N HIS A 461 -5.00 -13.17 -8.90
CA HIS A 461 -5.57 -12.35 -7.83
C HIS A 461 -6.78 -11.53 -8.25
N VAL A 462 -6.86 -11.11 -9.51
CA VAL A 462 -8.05 -10.43 -10.05
C VAL A 462 -9.22 -11.41 -10.17
N VAL A 463 -8.95 -12.66 -10.55
CA VAL A 463 -9.98 -13.71 -10.61
C VAL A 463 -10.44 -14.10 -9.21
N LEU A 464 -9.48 -14.28 -8.28
CA LEU A 464 -9.75 -14.64 -6.90
C LEU A 464 -10.53 -13.53 -6.17
N SER A 465 -10.14 -12.27 -6.35
CA SER A 465 -10.83 -11.13 -5.72
C SER A 465 -12.31 -11.09 -6.12
N GLU A 466 -12.59 -11.37 -7.39
CA GLU A 466 -13.94 -11.42 -7.92
C GLU A 466 -14.73 -12.66 -7.45
N GLN A 467 -14.08 -13.79 -7.23
CA GLN A 467 -14.70 -14.96 -6.58
C GLN A 467 -15.06 -14.66 -5.12
N LEU A 468 -14.15 -14.03 -4.38
CA LEU A 468 -14.34 -13.68 -2.98
C LEU A 468 -15.46 -12.67 -2.80
N ILE A 469 -15.52 -11.60 -3.60
CA ILE A 469 -16.63 -10.63 -3.49
C ILE A 469 -17.97 -11.28 -3.80
N ARG A 470 -18.06 -12.20 -4.79
CA ARG A 470 -19.29 -12.96 -5.05
C ARG A 470 -19.74 -13.77 -3.85
N ARG A 471 -18.82 -14.46 -3.19
CA ARG A 471 -19.11 -15.22 -1.96
C ARG A 471 -19.57 -14.30 -0.83
N ALA A 472 -18.94 -13.14 -0.68
CA ALA A 472 -19.33 -12.14 0.32
C ALA A 472 -20.78 -11.65 0.08
N LEU A 473 -21.11 -11.27 -1.16
CA LEU A 473 -22.46 -10.83 -1.52
C LEU A 473 -23.51 -11.91 -1.28
N ALA A 474 -23.22 -13.15 -1.66
CA ALA A 474 -24.13 -14.28 -1.40
C ALA A 474 -24.39 -14.45 0.11
N CYS A 475 -23.35 -14.37 0.94
CA CYS A 475 -23.49 -14.47 2.40
C CYS A 475 -24.30 -13.30 2.99
N TYR A 476 -24.05 -12.06 2.54
CA TYR A 476 -24.86 -10.91 2.94
C TYR A 476 -26.34 -11.04 2.51
N GLY A 477 -26.60 -11.60 1.32
CA GLY A 477 -27.95 -11.91 0.85
C GLY A 477 -28.65 -12.96 1.72
N MET A 478 -27.94 -14.02 2.15
CA MET A 478 -28.47 -15.06 3.03
C MET A 478 -28.92 -14.52 4.40
N ILE A 479 -28.29 -13.46 4.90
CA ILE A 479 -28.70 -12.79 6.15
C ILE A 479 -29.63 -11.59 5.92
N GLY A 480 -30.06 -11.33 4.68
CA GLY A 480 -30.93 -10.21 4.32
C GLY A 480 -30.30 -8.82 4.44
N SER A 481 -28.97 -8.71 4.53
CA SER A 481 -28.26 -7.44 4.74
C SER A 481 -27.83 -6.80 3.41
N THR A 482 -28.78 -6.21 2.69
CA THR A 482 -28.50 -5.60 1.38
C THR A 482 -27.67 -4.35 1.45
N THR A 483 -27.87 -3.52 2.48
CA THR A 483 -27.04 -2.32 2.68
C THR A 483 -25.57 -2.70 2.84
N ALA A 484 -25.28 -3.79 3.57
CA ALA A 484 -23.91 -4.30 3.70
C ALA A 484 -23.39 -4.85 2.36
N ALA A 485 -24.21 -5.61 1.63
CA ALA A 485 -23.86 -6.12 0.30
C ALA A 485 -23.54 -4.98 -0.69
N SER A 486 -24.41 -3.98 -0.82
CA SER A 486 -24.22 -2.82 -1.69
C SER A 486 -22.99 -2.02 -1.30
N ARG A 487 -22.75 -1.81 0.00
CA ARG A 487 -21.55 -1.11 0.49
C ARG A 487 -20.28 -1.90 0.16
N ALA A 488 -20.26 -3.20 0.41
CA ALA A 488 -19.11 -4.06 0.12
C ALA A 488 -18.78 -4.06 -1.38
N TYR A 489 -19.80 -4.21 -2.24
CA TYR A 489 -19.60 -4.16 -3.69
C TYR A 489 -19.13 -2.78 -4.18
N ALA A 490 -19.72 -1.68 -3.69
CA ALA A 490 -19.31 -0.33 -4.10
C ALA A 490 -17.85 -0.01 -3.72
N LEU A 491 -17.39 -0.48 -2.55
CA LEU A 491 -15.99 -0.35 -2.14
C LEU A 491 -15.07 -1.17 -3.05
N TYR A 492 -15.45 -2.40 -3.34
CA TYR A 492 -14.71 -3.29 -4.25
C TYR A 492 -14.64 -2.72 -5.68
N GLU A 493 -15.77 -2.28 -6.24
CA GLU A 493 -15.84 -1.68 -7.57
C GLU A 493 -14.97 -0.43 -7.68
N LYS A 494 -15.02 0.45 -6.66
CA LYS A 494 -14.13 1.61 -6.60
C LYS A 494 -12.66 1.21 -6.62
N GLN A 495 -12.27 0.21 -5.84
CA GLN A 495 -10.90 -0.27 -5.82
C GLN A 495 -10.47 -0.85 -7.17
N MET A 496 -11.30 -1.69 -7.78
CA MET A 496 -11.00 -2.29 -9.08
C MET A 496 -10.87 -1.25 -10.19
N LEU A 497 -11.69 -0.19 -10.16
CA LEU A 497 -11.55 0.93 -11.09
C LEU A 497 -10.26 1.73 -10.87
N LEU A 498 -9.73 1.79 -9.65
CA LEU A 498 -8.43 2.41 -9.39
C LEU A 498 -7.27 1.55 -9.91
N VAL A 499 -7.34 0.23 -9.70
CA VAL A 499 -6.34 -0.71 -10.24
C VAL A 499 -6.38 -0.73 -11.77
N TRP A 500 -7.58 -0.71 -12.33
CA TRP A 500 -7.82 -0.78 -13.77
C TRP A 500 -9.07 0.03 -14.16
N GLY A 501 -8.86 1.24 -14.70
CA GLY A 501 -9.93 2.22 -15.01
C GLY A 501 -11.02 1.76 -15.97
N HIS A 502 -10.82 0.64 -16.68
CA HIS A 502 -11.81 0.05 -17.58
C HIS A 502 -12.31 -1.32 -17.09
N TRP A 503 -12.15 -1.60 -15.80
CA TRP A 503 -12.58 -2.86 -15.24
C TRP A 503 -14.10 -2.97 -15.31
N THR A 504 -14.56 -4.16 -15.67
CA THR A 504 -15.98 -4.51 -15.67
C THR A 504 -16.14 -5.83 -14.93
N PRO A 505 -17.15 -5.97 -14.06
CA PRO A 505 -17.40 -7.23 -13.37
C PRO A 505 -17.76 -8.32 -14.39
N GLN A 506 -17.35 -9.55 -14.09
CA GLN A 506 -17.80 -10.75 -14.77
C GLN A 506 -19.34 -10.87 -14.67
N PRO A 507 -20.00 -11.43 -15.69
CA PRO A 507 -21.45 -11.61 -15.71
C PRO A 507 -21.99 -12.34 -14.46
N GLU A 508 -21.23 -13.31 -13.94
CA GLU A 508 -21.58 -14.05 -12.73
C GLU A 508 -21.63 -13.15 -11.50
N THR A 509 -20.74 -12.15 -11.40
CA THR A 509 -20.71 -11.20 -10.29
C THR A 509 -21.92 -10.27 -10.35
N THR A 510 -22.25 -9.78 -11.53
CA THR A 510 -23.46 -8.98 -11.77
C THR A 510 -24.72 -9.78 -11.43
N LYS A 511 -24.80 -11.05 -11.84
CA LYS A 511 -25.93 -11.93 -11.52
C LYS A 511 -26.14 -12.10 -10.01
N VAL A 512 -25.07 -12.31 -9.25
CA VAL A 512 -25.17 -12.43 -7.78
C VAL A 512 -25.57 -11.10 -7.15
N LYS A 513 -25.00 -9.98 -7.62
CA LYS A 513 -25.35 -8.64 -7.13
C LYS A 513 -26.84 -8.34 -7.35
N ASP A 514 -27.36 -8.62 -8.54
CA ASP A 514 -28.76 -8.40 -8.87
C ASP A 514 -29.67 -9.35 -8.08
N ALA A 515 -29.30 -10.62 -7.93
CA ALA A 515 -30.06 -11.57 -7.12
C ALA A 515 -30.18 -11.15 -5.64
N VAL A 516 -29.12 -10.61 -5.04
CA VAL A 516 -29.15 -10.09 -3.66
C VAL A 516 -30.08 -8.87 -3.55
N ARG A 517 -30.09 -8.00 -4.57
CA ARG A 517 -31.03 -6.86 -4.64
C ARG A 517 -32.47 -7.36 -4.74
N ASP A 518 -32.73 -8.30 -5.64
CA ASP A 518 -34.08 -8.80 -5.93
C ASP A 518 -34.66 -9.62 -4.77
N GLN A 519 -33.83 -10.42 -4.06
CA GLN A 519 -34.23 -11.20 -2.89
C GLN A 519 -34.78 -10.34 -1.74
N THR A 520 -34.49 -9.04 -1.76
CA THR A 520 -34.91 -8.09 -0.72
C THR A 520 -35.90 -7.05 -1.21
N GLY A 521 -36.41 -7.20 -2.43
CA GLY A 521 -37.63 -6.52 -2.90
C GLY A 521 -38.86 -6.76 -2.02
N ALA A 522 -38.77 -7.63 -1.00
CA ALA A 522 -39.73 -7.70 0.10
C ALA A 522 -39.77 -6.43 1.00
N TYR A 523 -38.82 -5.49 0.84
CA TYR A 523 -38.87 -4.13 1.38
C TYR A 523 -38.97 -3.08 0.26
N GLU A 524 -39.65 -3.38 -0.85
CA GLU A 524 -40.40 -2.33 -1.53
C GLU A 524 -41.42 -1.79 -0.51
N PHE A 525 -41.03 -0.81 0.29
CA PHE A 525 -42.00 0.13 0.81
C PHE A 525 -42.59 0.82 -0.42
N PRO A 526 -43.87 0.64 -0.75
CA PRO A 526 -44.50 1.52 -1.69
C PRO A 526 -44.39 2.92 -1.08
N ASP A 527 -43.79 3.87 -1.78
CA ASP A 527 -43.78 5.30 -1.46
C ASP A 527 -45.19 5.94 -1.52
N THR A 528 -46.25 5.14 -1.31
CA THR A 528 -47.64 5.56 -1.19
C THR A 528 -48.18 5.28 0.21
N ILE A 529 -47.52 5.87 1.22
CA ILE A 529 -48.25 6.36 2.39
C ILE A 529 -48.42 7.87 2.23
N ALA A 530 -49.41 8.22 1.40
CA ALA A 530 -50.24 9.40 1.61
C ALA A 530 -51.63 8.88 1.99
N THR A 531 -51.91 8.80 3.28
CA THR A 531 -53.23 8.64 3.92
C THR A 531 -54.17 9.82 3.60
N PRO A 532 -55.45 9.86 4.04
CA PRO A 532 -56.47 8.83 4.26
C PRO A 532 -57.89 9.26 3.73
N TYR A 533 -58.88 8.35 3.76
CA TYR A 533 -60.33 8.56 3.50
C TYR A 533 -60.85 8.73 2.05
N GLY A 534 -61.94 8.01 1.79
CA GLY A 534 -62.78 7.94 0.58
C GLY A 534 -62.65 6.56 -0.09
N MET A 535 -63.44 5.51 0.16
CA MET A 535 -64.91 5.39 0.16
C MET A 535 -65.53 6.14 -1.03
N GLU A 536 -66.21 5.38 -1.90
CA GLU A 536 -66.83 5.75 -3.20
C GLU A 536 -65.81 5.61 -4.36
N ASP A 537 -65.87 4.64 -5.29
CA ASP A 537 -67.04 4.15 -6.01
C ASP A 537 -67.02 2.64 -6.28
N GLU A 538 -68.20 2.09 -6.03
CA GLU A 538 -68.76 0.85 -6.53
C GLU A 538 -69.14 1.03 -8.02
N GLN A 539 -69.24 -0.09 -8.76
CA GLN A 539 -69.85 -0.22 -10.11
C GLN A 539 -68.95 -0.04 -11.35
N LEU A 540 -68.52 -1.19 -11.90
CA LEU A 540 -68.72 -1.62 -13.31
C LEU A 540 -68.09 -3.03 -13.44
N LEU A 541 -68.80 -4.09 -13.03
CA LEU A 541 -69.50 -5.02 -13.94
C LEU A 541 -68.68 -5.34 -15.21
N ARG A 542 -68.06 -6.52 -15.30
CA ARG A 542 -68.66 -7.73 -15.91
C ARG A 542 -69.43 -7.42 -17.20
N THR A 543 -68.86 -7.85 -18.33
CA THR A 543 -69.46 -8.72 -19.38
C THR A 543 -68.42 -8.83 -20.50
N GLU A 544 -67.81 -10.00 -20.67
CA GLU A 544 -68.18 -11.06 -21.63
C GLU A 544 -67.38 -10.99 -22.94
N SER A 545 -66.58 -12.04 -23.15
CA SER A 545 -66.44 -12.79 -24.39
C SER A 545 -66.94 -12.17 -25.70
N ALA A 546 -66.00 -11.84 -26.57
CA ALA A 546 -65.97 -12.24 -27.98
C ALA A 546 -64.51 -12.31 -28.47
#